data_AF-A0A9D9CNH2-F1
#
_entry.id   AF-A0A9D9CNH2-F1
#
_cell.length_a   1.000
_cell.length_b   1.000
_cell.length_c   1.000
_cell.angle_alpha   90.00
_cell.angle_beta   90.00
_cell.angle_gamma   90.00
#
_symmetry.space_group_name_H-M   'P 1'
#
loop_
_entity.id
_entity.type
_entity.pdbx_description
1 polymer ?
#
loop_
_entity_poly.entity_id
_entity_poly.type
_entity_poly.pdbx_seq_one_letter_code
_entity_poly.pdbx_strand_id
1 'polypeptide(L)'
;MKMTTPIRRYFSLILIIISTAILSPSCRKVVEIDSVEKQLFLDEHIIGCYKDGHEFFVYNEKIHQMAINPIRHTVRLQDDTQSEYCHIRLESYPRSIGITILADLYVGENDGQSSYKLIFECSKVEDGKIWLWNKENKIGTIIPEH
;
A
#
# COMPACT_ATOMS: atom_id res chain seq x y z
N MET A 1 -46.38 -13.09 -48.17
CA MET A 1 -44.90 -12.95 -48.17
C MET A 1 -44.48 -12.48 -46.79
N LYS A 2 -44.03 -13.39 -45.92
CA LYS A 2 -43.69 -13.10 -44.51
C LYS A 2 -42.26 -12.54 -44.46
N MET A 3 -42.14 -11.24 -44.25
CA MET A 3 -40.86 -10.57 -44.07
C MET A 3 -40.48 -10.65 -42.59
N THR A 4 -39.76 -11.70 -42.22
CA THR A 4 -39.26 -11.91 -40.85
C THR A 4 -38.08 -10.98 -40.59
N THR A 5 -38.31 -9.99 -39.72
CA THR A 5 -37.37 -8.96 -39.25
C THR A 5 -36.05 -9.55 -38.72
N PRO A 6 -34.89 -9.25 -39.34
CA PRO A 6 -33.56 -9.64 -38.82
C PRO A 6 -33.15 -8.83 -37.57
N ILE A 7 -33.73 -7.65 -37.36
CA ILE A 7 -33.40 -6.68 -36.30
C ILE A 7 -33.58 -7.25 -34.88
N ARG A 8 -34.56 -8.13 -34.67
CA ARG A 8 -34.86 -8.70 -33.35
C ARG A 8 -33.79 -9.68 -32.85
N ARG A 9 -33.02 -10.30 -33.76
CA ARG A 9 -31.93 -11.24 -33.42
C ARG A 9 -30.67 -10.51 -32.96
N TYR A 10 -30.37 -9.35 -33.56
CA TYR A 10 -29.23 -8.52 -33.16
C TYR A 10 -29.45 -7.85 -31.80
N PHE A 11 -30.68 -7.42 -31.49
CA PHE A 11 -31.02 -6.84 -30.19
C PHE A 11 -30.82 -7.84 -29.03
N SER A 12 -31.24 -9.11 -29.22
CA SER A 12 -30.99 -10.16 -28.23
C SER A 12 -29.50 -10.49 -28.09
N LEU A 13 -28.72 -10.48 -29.17
CA LEU A 13 -27.27 -10.70 -29.11
C LEU A 13 -26.55 -9.56 -28.36
N ILE A 14 -26.97 -8.30 -28.56
CA ILE A 14 -26.42 -7.14 -27.86
C ILE A 14 -26.71 -7.21 -26.35
N LEU A 15 -27.93 -7.60 -25.96
CA LEU A 15 -28.29 -7.78 -24.54
C LEU A 15 -27.47 -8.87 -23.85
N ILE A 16 -27.15 -9.96 -24.55
CA ILE A 16 -26.32 -11.04 -23.99
C ILE A 16 -24.87 -10.57 -23.79
N ILE A 17 -24.30 -9.82 -24.75
CA ILE A 17 -22.95 -9.26 -24.64
C ILE A 17 -22.84 -8.23 -23.50
N ILE A 18 -23.87 -7.42 -23.27
CA ILE A 18 -23.91 -6.47 -22.15
C ILE A 18 -24.02 -7.21 -20.81
N SER A 19 -24.78 -8.31 -20.75
CA SER A 19 -24.92 -9.09 -19.51
C SER A 19 -23.65 -9.83 -19.10
N THR A 20 -22.82 -10.27 -20.05
CA THR A 20 -21.53 -10.93 -19.76
C THR A 20 -20.43 -9.94 -19.37
N ALA A 21 -20.52 -8.67 -19.81
CA ALA A 21 -19.56 -7.62 -19.44
C ALA A 21 -19.70 -7.13 -17.99
N ILE A 22 -20.85 -7.34 -17.34
CA ILE A 22 -21.14 -6.89 -15.96
C ILE A 22 -20.70 -7.93 -14.92
N LEU A 23 -20.36 -9.15 -15.35
CA LEU A 23 -19.94 -10.26 -14.49
C LEU A 23 -18.43 -10.51 -14.53
N SER A 24 -17.61 -9.46 -14.67
CA SER A 24 -16.22 -9.55 -14.21
C SER A 24 -16.23 -9.40 -12.69
N PRO A 25 -16.09 -10.49 -11.90
CA PRO A 25 -15.71 -10.32 -10.51
C PRO A 25 -14.35 -9.65 -10.54
N SER A 26 -14.32 -8.34 -10.33
CA SER A 26 -13.10 -7.67 -9.92
C SER A 26 -12.70 -8.40 -8.64
N CYS A 27 -11.66 -9.22 -8.74
CA CYS A 27 -11.13 -10.00 -7.64
C CYS A 27 -10.44 -9.02 -6.69
N ARG A 28 -11.25 -8.19 -6.03
CA ARG A 28 -10.79 -7.21 -5.05
C ARG A 28 -10.52 -8.02 -3.80
N LYS A 29 -9.24 -8.30 -3.55
CA LYS A 29 -8.82 -8.82 -2.24
C LYS A 29 -9.32 -7.84 -1.18
N VAL A 30 -10.15 -8.34 -0.28
CA VAL A 30 -10.66 -7.57 0.85
C VAL A 30 -9.53 -7.46 1.86
N VAL A 31 -9.22 -6.23 2.25
CA VAL A 31 -8.26 -5.96 3.33
C VAL A 31 -8.94 -6.31 4.63
N GLU A 32 -8.43 -7.32 5.34
CA GLU A 32 -8.96 -7.68 6.65
C GLU A 32 -8.46 -6.65 7.69
N ILE A 33 -9.40 -6.01 8.38
CA ILE A 33 -9.11 -5.11 9.51
C ILE A 33 -9.29 -5.93 10.79
N ASP A 34 -8.18 -6.25 11.43
CA ASP A 34 -8.12 -7.19 12.55
C ASP A 34 -7.78 -6.51 13.90
N SER A 35 -7.56 -5.19 13.88
CA SER A 35 -7.14 -4.40 15.03
C SER A 35 -7.50 -2.93 14.83
N VAL A 36 -7.66 -2.19 15.93
CA VAL A 36 -7.92 -0.74 15.92
C VAL A 36 -6.72 0.00 15.34
N GLU A 37 -5.51 -0.45 15.66
CA GLU A 37 -4.27 0.13 15.18
C GLU A 37 -4.12 0.00 13.66
N LYS A 38 -4.54 -1.13 13.07
CA LYS A 38 -4.58 -1.30 11.61
C LYS A 38 -5.59 -0.34 10.98
N GLN A 39 -6.77 -0.17 11.59
CA GLN A 39 -7.77 0.78 11.10
C GLN A 39 -7.22 2.20 11.08
N LEU A 40 -6.67 2.66 12.22
CA LEU A 40 -6.05 3.98 12.33
C LEU A 40 -4.96 4.18 11.28
N PHE A 41 -4.06 3.20 11.13
CA PHE A 41 -3.00 3.24 10.13
C PHE A 41 -3.51 3.31 8.68
N LEU A 42 -4.62 2.64 8.35
CA LEU A 42 -5.18 2.65 6.99
C LEU A 42 -5.88 3.96 6.63
N ASP A 43 -6.29 4.73 7.64
CA ASP A 43 -6.85 6.07 7.48
C ASP A 43 -5.76 7.15 7.31
N GLU A 44 -4.48 6.80 7.53
CA GLU A 44 -3.35 7.70 7.33
C GLU A 44 -2.94 7.83 5.86
N HIS A 45 -2.42 9.00 5.51
CA HIS A 45 -2.04 9.34 4.12
C HIS A 45 -0.61 9.87 3.95
N ILE A 46 0.10 10.13 5.06
CA ILE A 46 1.44 10.71 5.03
C ILE A 46 2.48 9.60 5.04
N ILE A 47 3.48 9.70 4.15
CA ILE A 47 4.61 8.78 4.09
C ILE A 47 5.34 8.77 5.44
N GLY A 48 5.65 7.59 5.97
CA GLY A 48 6.21 7.48 7.30
C GLY A 48 6.08 6.09 7.92
N CYS A 49 6.30 6.04 9.22
CA CYS A 49 6.20 4.89 10.08
C CYS A 49 5.23 5.21 11.23
N TYR A 50 4.36 4.26 11.53
CA TYR A 50 3.33 4.35 12.56
C TYR A 50 3.45 3.12 13.44
N LYS A 51 3.24 3.28 14.73
CA LYS A 51 3.36 2.19 15.70
C LYS A 51 2.30 2.35 16.78
N ASP A 52 1.67 1.23 17.13
CA ASP A 52 0.64 1.18 18.17
C ASP A 52 -0.52 2.19 17.93
N GLY A 53 -0.84 2.46 16.66
CA GLY A 53 -1.90 3.41 16.26
C GLY A 53 -1.50 4.88 16.28
N HIS A 54 -0.21 5.20 16.46
CA HIS A 54 0.30 6.57 16.51
C HIS A 54 1.42 6.80 15.50
N GLU A 55 1.65 8.05 15.14
CA GLU A 55 2.81 8.50 14.38
C GLU A 55 4.09 8.13 15.13
N PHE A 56 4.98 7.38 14.48
CA PHE A 56 6.30 7.04 15.03
C PHE A 56 7.42 7.80 14.32
N PHE A 57 7.27 8.03 13.01
CA PHE A 57 8.06 8.96 12.22
C PHE A 57 7.22 9.39 11.00
N VAL A 58 7.08 10.69 10.74
CA VAL A 58 6.27 11.17 9.61
C VAL A 58 7.09 12.10 8.73
N TYR A 59 7.00 11.89 7.41
CA TYR A 59 7.69 12.72 6.45
C TYR A 59 7.14 14.15 6.46
N ASN A 60 8.06 15.12 6.48
CA ASN A 60 7.75 16.53 6.42
C ASN A 60 8.70 17.17 5.41
N GLU A 61 8.17 17.57 4.27
CA GLU A 61 8.93 18.11 3.13
C GLU A 61 9.78 19.36 3.45
N LYS A 62 9.52 20.05 4.56
CA LYS A 62 10.26 21.24 4.96
C LYS A 62 11.56 20.94 5.72
N ILE A 63 11.63 19.76 6.34
CA ILE A 63 12.74 19.39 7.24
C ILE A 63 13.38 18.05 6.85
N HIS A 64 12.64 17.19 6.15
CA HIS A 64 13.08 15.87 5.74
C HIS A 64 13.39 15.83 4.25
N GLN A 65 14.45 15.10 3.92
CA GLN A 65 14.79 14.67 2.58
C GLN A 65 14.34 13.22 2.38
N MET A 66 13.81 12.91 1.19
CA MET A 66 13.45 11.55 0.79
C MET A 66 14.37 11.04 -0.32
N ALA A 67 14.92 9.84 -0.14
CA ALA A 67 15.71 9.13 -1.13
C ALA A 67 15.12 7.73 -1.40
N ILE A 68 14.85 7.44 -2.67
CA ILE A 68 14.30 6.16 -3.12
C ILE A 68 15.34 5.49 -4.02
N ASN A 69 15.69 4.24 -3.72
CA ASN A 69 16.52 3.43 -4.60
C ASN A 69 15.75 2.18 -5.03
N PRO A 70 15.26 2.11 -6.28
CA PRO A 70 14.50 0.97 -6.74
C PRO A 70 15.31 -0.29 -6.91
N ILE A 71 16.58 -0.19 -7.30
CA ILE A 71 17.43 -1.36 -7.51
C ILE A 71 17.70 -2.06 -6.18
N ARG A 72 17.83 -1.28 -5.09
CA ARG A 72 18.08 -1.79 -3.74
C ARG A 72 16.80 -1.99 -2.92
N HIS A 73 15.64 -1.62 -3.48
CA HIS A 73 14.34 -1.58 -2.82
C HIS A 73 14.36 -0.84 -1.47
N THR A 74 15.02 0.32 -1.43
CA THR A 74 15.13 1.12 -0.20
C THR A 74 14.42 2.46 -0.32
N VAL A 75 13.75 2.87 0.77
CA VAL A 75 13.21 4.21 0.96
C VAL A 75 13.80 4.78 2.24
N ARG A 76 14.41 5.96 2.16
CA ARG A 76 15.03 6.65 3.28
C ARG A 76 14.45 8.06 3.41
N LEU A 77 13.96 8.36 4.60
CA LEU A 77 13.51 9.67 5.06
C LEU A 77 14.47 10.10 6.14
N GLN A 78 15.01 11.32 6.08
CA GLN A 78 15.92 11.81 7.11
C GLN A 78 15.98 13.33 7.10
N ASP A 79 16.29 13.95 8.24
CA ASP A 79 16.67 15.37 8.29
C ASP A 79 18.10 15.60 7.76
N ASP A 80 18.47 16.86 7.61
CA ASP A 80 19.79 17.27 7.11
C ASP A 80 20.93 16.86 8.06
N THR A 81 20.64 16.79 9.36
CA THR A 81 21.57 16.44 10.43
C THR A 81 21.68 14.94 10.69
N GLN A 82 20.81 14.12 10.09
CA GLN A 82 20.62 12.69 10.35
C GLN A 82 20.29 12.37 11.82
N SER A 83 19.77 13.34 12.57
CA SER A 83 19.24 13.13 13.93
C SER A 83 17.89 12.42 13.91
N GLU A 84 17.11 12.63 12.86
CA GLU A 84 15.83 11.97 12.67
C GLU A 84 15.85 11.21 11.35
N TYR A 85 15.53 9.91 11.38
CA TYR A 85 15.47 9.12 10.16
C TYR A 85 14.50 7.95 10.25
N CYS A 86 13.94 7.60 9.10
CA CYS A 86 13.22 6.36 8.85
C CYS A 86 13.73 5.74 7.55
N HIS A 87 14.29 4.54 7.64
CA HIS A 87 14.84 3.81 6.51
C HIS A 87 14.21 2.41 6.47
N ILE A 88 13.58 2.09 5.35
CA ILE A 88 13.09 0.75 5.07
C ILE A 88 13.79 0.16 3.85
N ARG A 89 14.17 -1.11 3.97
CA ARG A 89 14.67 -1.95 2.89
C ARG A 89 13.74 -3.14 2.72
N LEU A 90 13.13 -3.25 1.56
CA LEU A 90 12.27 -4.37 1.19
C LEU A 90 13.08 -5.46 0.50
N GLU A 91 12.69 -6.72 0.65
CA GLU A 91 13.21 -7.79 -0.20
C GLU A 91 12.78 -7.59 -1.67
N SER A 92 11.56 -7.09 -1.89
CA SER A 92 10.98 -6.71 -3.18
C SER A 92 9.80 -5.76 -2.97
N TYR A 93 9.46 -4.93 -3.97
CA TYR A 93 8.26 -4.10 -3.89
C TYR A 93 6.99 -4.94 -4.08
N PRO A 94 6.00 -4.86 -3.18
CA PRO A 94 4.73 -5.54 -3.38
C PRO A 94 3.96 -4.88 -4.52
N ARG A 95 3.40 -5.69 -5.42
CA ARG A 95 2.63 -5.22 -6.59
C ARG A 95 1.12 -5.28 -6.42
N SER A 96 0.65 -5.82 -5.29
CA SER A 96 -0.77 -6.00 -5.03
C SER A 96 -1.05 -6.19 -3.54
N ILE A 97 -2.30 -5.92 -3.16
CA ILE A 97 -2.82 -6.10 -1.81
C ILE A 97 -2.74 -7.58 -1.38
N GLY A 98 -2.51 -7.81 -0.09
CA GLY A 98 -2.42 -9.12 0.55
C GLY A 98 -1.14 -9.89 0.19
N ILE A 99 -0.13 -9.23 -0.37
CA ILE A 99 1.21 -9.80 -0.55
C ILE A 99 2.03 -9.50 0.70
N THR A 100 2.67 -10.53 1.22
CA THR A 100 3.59 -10.40 2.35
C THR A 100 5.02 -10.19 1.87
N ILE A 101 5.77 -9.32 2.53
CA ILE A 101 7.15 -9.00 2.20
C ILE A 101 8.02 -8.92 3.44
N LEU A 102 9.23 -9.50 3.38
CA LEU A 102 10.25 -9.29 4.40
C LEU A 102 10.90 -7.91 4.22
N ALA A 103 11.06 -7.18 5.31
CA ALA A 103 11.71 -5.89 5.30
C ALA A 103 12.56 -5.67 6.55
N ASP A 104 13.64 -4.92 6.37
CA ASP A 104 14.40 -4.31 7.47
C ASP A 104 13.95 -2.85 7.61
N LEU A 105 13.51 -2.45 8.80
CA LEU A 105 13.04 -1.12 9.14
C LEU A 105 13.91 -0.54 10.25
N TYR A 106 14.43 0.65 10.02
CA TYR A 106 15.23 1.42 10.98
C TYR A 106 14.55 2.77 11.20
N VAL A 107 14.26 3.09 12.45
CA VAL A 107 13.72 4.41 12.84
C VAL A 107 14.59 4.95 13.96
N GLY A 108 15.11 6.15 13.79
CA GLY A 108 15.92 6.82 14.79
C GLY A 108 15.49 8.26 15.01
N GLU A 109 15.59 8.70 16.26
CA GLU A 109 15.29 10.06 16.70
C GLU A 109 16.30 10.44 17.79
N ASN A 110 17.02 11.55 17.56
CA ASN A 110 18.13 12.01 18.39
C ASN A 110 19.20 10.92 18.58
N ASP A 111 19.22 10.26 19.75
CA ASP A 111 20.19 9.21 20.12
C ASP A 111 19.57 7.81 20.20
N GLY A 112 18.25 7.70 20.02
CA GLY A 112 17.51 6.45 20.06
C GLY A 112 17.44 5.81 18.69
N GLN A 113 17.71 4.50 18.60
CA GLN A 113 17.51 3.72 17.37
C GLN A 113 16.65 2.49 17.66
N SER A 114 15.61 2.32 16.85
CA SER A 114 14.84 1.09 16.75
C SER A 114 15.15 0.41 15.41
N SER A 115 15.43 -0.89 15.46
CA SER A 115 15.69 -1.74 14.30
C SER A 115 14.77 -2.94 14.34
N TYR A 116 14.04 -3.17 13.26
CA TYR A 116 13.07 -4.25 13.13
C TYR A 116 13.32 -5.04 11.85
N LYS A 117 13.20 -6.35 11.94
CA LYS A 117 13.11 -7.23 10.77
C LYS A 117 11.73 -7.86 10.77
N LEU A 118 10.87 -7.42 9.85
CA LEU A 118 9.43 -7.65 9.91
C LEU A 118 8.92 -8.25 8.60
N ILE A 119 7.87 -9.07 8.71
CA ILE A 119 7.06 -9.47 7.57
C ILE A 119 5.86 -8.53 7.51
N PHE A 120 5.82 -7.68 6.48
CA PHE A 120 4.72 -6.76 6.25
C PHE A 120 3.72 -7.36 5.27
N GLU A 121 2.43 -7.14 5.50
CA GLU A 121 1.37 -7.33 4.51
C GLU A 121 1.10 -6.01 3.78
N CYS A 122 1.13 -6.01 2.46
CA CYS A 122 0.63 -4.90 1.66
C CYS A 122 -0.89 -4.78 1.84
N SER A 123 -1.31 -3.83 2.67
CA SER A 123 -2.71 -3.67 3.05
C SER A 123 -3.45 -2.67 2.16
N LYS A 124 -2.75 -1.78 1.47
CA LYS A 124 -3.36 -0.78 0.58
C LYS A 124 -2.35 -0.33 -0.48
N VAL A 125 -2.83 -0.08 -1.70
CA VAL A 125 -2.10 0.58 -2.77
C VAL A 125 -3.05 1.62 -3.36
N GLU A 126 -2.72 2.89 -3.21
CA GLU A 126 -3.56 4.02 -3.60
C GLU A 126 -2.70 5.28 -3.75
N ASP A 127 -3.04 6.16 -4.69
CA ASP A 127 -2.39 7.47 -4.87
C ASP A 127 -0.85 7.41 -4.98
N GLY A 128 -0.31 6.38 -5.64
CA GLY A 128 1.13 6.19 -5.79
C GLY A 128 1.84 5.89 -4.47
N LYS A 129 1.13 5.33 -3.48
CA LYS A 129 1.66 4.92 -2.18
C LYS A 129 1.25 3.49 -1.85
N ILE A 130 2.04 2.88 -0.99
CA ILE A 130 1.86 1.52 -0.50
C ILE A 130 1.82 1.56 1.02
N TRP A 131 0.78 0.95 1.60
CA TRP A 131 0.65 0.73 3.05
C TRP A 131 1.08 -0.68 3.37
N LEU A 132 2.09 -0.79 4.21
CA LEU A 132 2.67 -2.04 4.68
C LEU A 132 2.36 -2.18 6.16
N TRP A 133 1.69 -3.27 6.56
CA TRP A 133 1.28 -3.51 7.94
C TRP A 133 1.91 -4.78 8.52
N ASN A 134 2.50 -4.69 9.71
CA ASN A 134 2.92 -5.84 10.50
C ASN A 134 2.03 -5.93 11.74
N LYS A 135 1.20 -6.98 11.78
CA LYS A 135 0.23 -7.22 12.86
C LYS A 135 0.90 -7.47 14.21
N GLU A 136 1.96 -8.28 14.23
CA GLU A 136 2.59 -8.76 15.47
C GLU A 136 3.18 -7.61 16.31
N ASN A 137 3.78 -6.63 15.63
CA ASN A 137 4.43 -5.49 16.27
C ASN A 137 3.56 -4.22 16.22
N LYS A 138 2.38 -4.29 15.58
CA LYS A 138 1.49 -3.15 15.34
C LYS A 138 2.22 -1.98 14.66
N ILE A 139 3.09 -2.30 13.71
CA ILE A 139 3.88 -1.32 12.97
C ILE A 139 3.32 -1.23 11.55
N GLY A 140 3.04 -0.01 11.11
CA GLY A 140 2.67 0.33 9.76
C GLY A 140 3.69 1.24 9.12
N THR A 141 3.93 1.11 7.82
CA THR A 141 4.70 2.10 7.06
C THR A 141 4.03 2.43 5.73
N ILE A 142 4.00 3.71 5.40
CA ILE A 142 3.51 4.23 4.13
C ILE A 142 4.73 4.66 3.34
N ILE A 143 4.89 4.10 2.14
CA ILE A 143 6.00 4.42 1.24
C ILE A 143 5.49 4.80 -0.16
N PRO A 144 6.27 5.55 -0.95
CA PRO A 144 5.99 5.73 -2.36
C PRO A 144 5.96 4.40 -3.12
N GLU A 145 5.05 4.30 -4.07
CA GLU A 145 5.06 3.27 -5.12
C GLU A 145 6.22 3.56 -6.09
N HIS A 146 6.83 2.49 -6.63
CA HIS A 146 7.91 2.57 -7.61
C HIS A 146 7.61 1.71 -8.84
#